data_AF-A0A7G5XAV6-F1
#
_entry.id   AF-A0A7G5XAV6-F1
#
_cell.length_a   1.000
_cell.length_b   1.000
_cell.length_c   1.000
_cell.angle_alpha   90.00
_cell.angle_beta   90.00
_cell.angle_gamma   90.00
#
_symmetry.space_group_name_H-M   'P 1'
#
loop_
_entity.id
_entity.type
_entity.pdbx_description
1 polymer ?
#
loop_
_entity_poly.entity_id
_entity_poly.type
_entity_poly.pdbx_seq_one_letter_code
_entity_poly.pdbx_strand_id
1 'polypeptide(L)'
;MNAIILAAGLGSRFKDVTKKLHKSLLPINGIPNIENTIQNLIEAGIDDIYIVTGHLSEQFSYLKEKYKCKILNNEKYKEFNNIYSFYKAINHFGDSFVIDSDVVIFKNIFIGRPKTSLYFLITRPKSNKEEWIPIIKKDKIDNIIVSNDYLPSLLGISYWSKSDAEKIKEHIHKFMAKNILLDNSLYWDNIPMQILSDLNVGYKELSIHDAYEIDSIEEYHFALTLNHKN
;
A
#
# COMPACT_ATOMS: atom_id res chain seq x y z
N MET A 1 9.73 14.60 1.33
CA MET A 1 9.12 13.28 1.53
C MET A 1 7.63 13.44 1.81
N ASN A 2 6.80 12.65 1.15
CA ASN A 2 5.35 12.62 1.34
C ASN A 2 4.84 11.17 1.41
N ALA A 3 3.54 10.98 1.60
CA ALA A 3 2.92 9.66 1.56
C ALA A 3 1.68 9.65 0.67
N ILE A 4 1.50 8.56 -0.07
CA ILE A 4 0.34 8.26 -0.91
C ILE A 4 -0.32 7.00 -0.36
N ILE A 5 -1.55 7.14 0.14
CA ILE A 5 -2.36 6.03 0.65
C ILE A 5 -3.40 5.65 -0.40
N LEU A 6 -3.39 4.40 -0.85
CA LEU A 6 -4.34 3.86 -1.82
C LEU A 6 -5.56 3.27 -1.08
N ALA A 7 -6.68 3.99 -1.12
CA ALA A 7 -7.91 3.69 -0.38
C ALA A 7 -9.18 3.76 -1.25
N ALA A 8 -9.06 3.43 -2.55
CA ALA A 8 -10.20 3.51 -3.48
C ALA A 8 -10.98 2.20 -3.61
N GLY A 9 -10.40 1.08 -3.19
CA GLY A 9 -10.89 -0.26 -3.47
C GLY A 9 -12.17 -0.64 -2.72
N LEU A 10 -12.96 -1.55 -3.29
CA LEU A 10 -14.24 -1.99 -2.73
C LEU A 10 -14.10 -2.81 -1.44
N GLY A 11 -12.96 -3.49 -1.23
CA GLY A 11 -12.82 -4.46 -0.14
C GLY A 11 -13.81 -5.62 -0.26
N SER A 12 -14.02 -6.14 -1.47
CA SER A 12 -15.06 -7.14 -1.78
C SER A 12 -14.95 -8.44 -0.96
N ARG A 13 -13.75 -8.79 -0.52
CA ARG A 13 -13.47 -9.96 0.33
C ARG A 13 -14.04 -9.83 1.76
N PHE A 14 -14.39 -8.61 2.21
CA PHE A 14 -15.05 -8.34 3.49
C PHE A 14 -16.59 -8.42 3.45
N LYS A 15 -17.16 -8.87 2.32
CA LYS A 15 -18.60 -9.13 2.14
C LYS A 15 -19.49 -7.95 2.57
N ASP A 16 -20.35 -8.15 3.59
CA ASP A 16 -21.34 -7.18 4.02
C ASP A 16 -20.76 -6.04 4.87
N VAL A 17 -19.61 -6.26 5.51
CA VAL A 17 -18.97 -5.26 6.39
C VAL A 17 -18.61 -4.01 5.58
N THR A 18 -18.05 -4.20 4.38
CA THR A 18 -17.60 -3.11 3.51
C THR A 18 -18.70 -2.43 2.69
N LYS A 19 -19.95 -2.85 2.84
CA LYS A 19 -21.10 -2.17 2.21
C LYS A 19 -21.43 -0.83 2.86
N LYS A 20 -21.15 -0.69 4.17
CA LYS A 20 -21.50 0.51 4.95
C LYS A 20 -20.29 1.24 5.50
N LEU A 21 -19.15 0.57 5.66
CA LEU A 21 -17.93 1.13 6.22
C LEU A 21 -16.75 0.72 5.34
N HIS A 22 -15.95 1.69 4.86
CA HIS A 22 -14.76 1.34 4.09
C HIS A 22 -13.77 0.50 4.93
N LYS A 23 -13.09 -0.50 4.32
CA LYS A 23 -12.20 -1.42 5.05
C LYS A 23 -11.11 -0.73 5.86
N SER A 24 -10.53 0.34 5.31
CA SER A 24 -9.50 1.16 5.96
C SER A 24 -10.02 1.96 7.16
N LEU A 25 -11.34 2.01 7.36
CA LEU A 25 -11.98 2.65 8.50
C LEU A 25 -12.41 1.63 9.57
N LEU A 26 -12.13 0.33 9.36
CA LEU A 26 -12.29 -0.66 10.41
C LEU A 26 -11.40 -0.31 11.61
N PRO A 27 -11.94 -0.36 12.84
CA PRO A 27 -11.22 0.09 14.02
C PRO A 27 -10.18 -0.94 14.48
N ILE A 28 -8.92 -0.55 14.55
CA ILE A 28 -7.88 -1.29 15.26
C ILE A 28 -7.74 -0.61 16.63
N ASN A 29 -8.09 -1.33 17.71
CA ASN A 29 -8.18 -0.80 19.07
C ASN A 29 -9.03 0.48 19.20
N GLY A 30 -10.15 0.53 18.49
CA GLY A 30 -11.08 1.67 18.57
C GLY A 30 -10.68 2.88 17.70
N ILE A 31 -9.53 2.83 17.03
CA ILE A 31 -9.08 3.88 16.09
C ILE A 31 -9.20 3.34 14.66
N PRO A 32 -9.82 4.08 13.71
CA PRO A 32 -9.87 3.64 12.31
C PRO A 32 -8.47 3.33 11.76
N ASN A 33 -8.29 2.21 11.05
CA ASN A 33 -6.96 1.77 10.59
C ASN A 33 -6.17 2.88 9.87
N ILE A 34 -6.81 3.60 8.96
CA ILE A 34 -6.17 4.68 8.22
C ILE A 34 -5.70 5.83 9.12
N GLU A 35 -6.39 6.09 10.24
CA GLU A 35 -5.92 7.09 11.21
C GLU A 35 -4.63 6.62 11.90
N ASN A 36 -4.53 5.34 12.25
CA ASN A 36 -3.28 4.79 12.78
C ASN A 36 -2.13 4.99 11.79
N THR A 37 -2.34 4.70 10.49
CA THR A 37 -1.33 4.96 9.45
C THR A 37 -0.92 6.43 9.40
N ILE A 38 -1.90 7.35 9.39
CA ILE A 38 -1.67 8.80 9.34
C ILE A 38 -0.89 9.28 10.57
N GLN A 39 -1.25 8.82 11.77
CA GLN A 39 -0.55 9.19 13.01
C GLN A 39 0.91 8.72 12.99
N ASN A 40 1.16 7.47 12.58
CA ASN A 40 2.52 6.95 12.45
C ASN A 40 3.37 7.75 11.43
N LEU A 41 2.77 8.16 10.31
CA LEU A 41 3.44 9.02 9.33
C LEU A 41 3.79 10.40 9.91
N ILE A 42 2.83 11.06 10.57
CA ILE A 42 3.03 12.38 11.18
C ILE A 42 4.12 12.32 12.26
N GLU A 43 4.09 11.30 13.13
CA GLU A 43 5.12 11.07 14.16
C GLU A 43 6.52 10.88 13.56
N ALA A 44 6.60 10.28 12.38
CA ALA A 44 7.86 10.14 11.63
C ALA A 44 8.27 11.42 10.87
N GLY A 45 7.51 12.50 10.99
CA GLY A 45 7.75 13.78 10.30
C GLY A 45 7.30 13.80 8.85
N ILE A 46 6.27 13.04 8.50
CA ILE A 46 5.66 12.93 7.16
C ILE A 46 4.23 13.45 7.24
N ASP A 47 4.06 14.75 7.04
CA ASP A 47 2.79 15.46 7.14
C ASP A 47 2.13 15.77 5.77
N ASP A 48 2.90 15.71 4.68
CA ASP A 48 2.36 15.78 3.32
C ASP A 48 1.74 14.43 2.92
N ILE A 49 0.44 14.26 3.21
CA ILE A 49 -0.27 12.98 3.00
C ILE A 49 -1.37 13.14 1.95
N TYR A 50 -1.33 12.29 0.92
CA TYR A 50 -2.33 12.15 -0.13
C TYR A 50 -3.09 10.84 0.06
N ILE A 51 -4.41 10.87 0.00
CA ILE A 51 -5.27 9.69 0.11
C ILE A 51 -6.07 9.58 -1.18
N VAL A 52 -5.86 8.50 -1.93
CA VAL A 52 -6.64 8.21 -3.13
C VAL A 52 -7.89 7.43 -2.72
N THR A 53 -9.06 8.05 -2.83
CA THR A 53 -10.35 7.47 -2.44
C THR A 53 -11.18 7.07 -3.65
N GLY A 54 -12.24 6.29 -3.43
CA GLY A 54 -13.16 5.85 -4.49
C GLY A 54 -14.46 5.35 -3.87
N HIS A 55 -14.52 4.05 -3.54
CA HIS A 55 -15.64 3.49 -2.79
C HIS A 55 -15.84 4.23 -1.46
N LEU A 56 -17.07 4.65 -1.15
CA LEU A 56 -17.43 5.37 0.08
C LEU A 56 -16.52 6.59 0.39
N SER A 57 -16.07 7.30 -0.66
CA SER A 57 -15.11 8.40 -0.55
C SER A 57 -15.47 9.50 0.45
N GLU A 58 -16.77 9.74 0.67
CA GLU A 58 -17.30 10.73 1.61
C GLU A 58 -16.87 10.45 3.06
N GLN A 59 -16.66 9.17 3.40
CA GLN A 59 -16.25 8.76 4.75
C GLN A 59 -14.84 9.21 5.13
N PHE A 60 -14.03 9.62 4.16
CA PHE A 60 -12.67 10.10 4.40
C PHE A 60 -12.58 11.62 4.55
N SER A 61 -13.65 12.36 4.24
CA SER A 61 -13.65 13.83 4.18
C SER A 61 -13.14 14.51 5.46
N TYR A 62 -13.47 13.96 6.62
CA TYR A 62 -13.05 14.47 7.94
C TYR A 62 -11.52 14.48 8.12
N LEU A 63 -10.77 13.64 7.40
CA LEU A 63 -9.30 13.58 7.48
C LEU A 63 -8.64 14.86 6.97
N LYS A 64 -9.32 15.62 6.08
CA LYS A 64 -8.86 16.94 5.62
C LYS A 64 -8.77 17.94 6.77
N GLU A 65 -9.76 17.94 7.65
CA GLU A 65 -9.82 18.89 8.75
C GLU A 65 -8.96 18.43 9.92
N LYS A 66 -9.08 17.15 10.28
CA LYS A 66 -8.42 16.51 11.44
C LYS A 66 -6.90 16.39 11.26
N TYR A 67 -6.44 16.01 10.07
CA TYR A 67 -5.01 15.70 9.81
C TYR A 67 -4.41 16.46 8.63
N LYS A 68 -5.15 17.36 7.99
CA LYS A 68 -4.70 18.14 6.81
C LYS A 68 -4.33 17.26 5.59
N CYS A 69 -4.88 16.04 5.53
CA CYS A 69 -4.70 15.15 4.40
C CYS A 69 -5.34 15.72 3.12
N LYS A 70 -4.73 15.41 1.97
CA LYS A 70 -5.23 15.78 0.65
C LYS A 70 -5.94 14.58 0.04
N ILE A 71 -7.18 14.75 -0.38
CA ILE A 71 -7.99 13.65 -0.93
C ILE A 71 -8.05 13.76 -2.45
N LEU A 72 -7.67 12.67 -3.13
CA LEU A 72 -7.72 12.52 -4.58
C LEU A 72 -8.79 11.49 -4.92
N ASN A 73 -9.83 11.88 -5.64
CA ASN A 73 -10.89 10.94 -6.00
C ASN A 73 -10.51 10.14 -7.26
N ASN A 74 -10.63 8.82 -7.18
CA ASN A 74 -10.61 7.91 -8.32
C ASN A 74 -12.05 7.51 -8.68
N GLU A 75 -12.63 8.21 -9.66
CA GLU A 75 -13.95 7.92 -10.21
C GLU A 75 -14.05 6.57 -10.93
N LYS A 76 -12.90 5.96 -11.29
CA LYS A 76 -12.78 4.69 -12.01
C LYS A 76 -12.48 3.50 -11.10
N TYR A 77 -12.66 3.63 -9.79
CA TYR A 77 -12.38 2.57 -8.80
C TYR A 77 -13.14 1.26 -9.03
N LYS A 78 -14.26 1.30 -9.78
CA LYS A 78 -15.03 0.10 -10.18
C LYS A 78 -14.60 -0.47 -11.53
N GLU A 79 -13.95 0.34 -12.37
CA GLU A 79 -13.59 -0.03 -13.74
C GLU A 79 -12.18 -0.61 -13.81
N PHE A 80 -11.24 -0.09 -13.01
CA PHE A 80 -9.83 -0.47 -13.05
C PHE A 80 -9.33 -0.82 -11.64
N ASN A 81 -8.32 -1.68 -11.59
CA ASN A 81 -7.64 -2.03 -10.34
C ASN A 81 -6.73 -0.87 -9.85
N ASN A 82 -5.98 -1.06 -8.76
CA ASN A 82 -5.28 0.01 -8.05
C ASN A 82 -4.19 0.74 -8.87
N ILE A 83 -3.79 0.21 -10.02
CA ILE A 83 -2.90 0.89 -10.97
C ILE A 83 -3.41 2.28 -11.36
N TYR A 84 -4.73 2.41 -11.57
CA TYR A 84 -5.31 3.71 -11.90
C TYR A 84 -5.43 4.61 -10.66
N SER A 85 -5.65 4.04 -9.47
CA SER A 85 -5.59 4.80 -8.21
C SER A 85 -4.21 5.42 -8.02
N PHE A 86 -3.13 4.66 -8.25
CA PHE A 86 -1.77 5.19 -8.21
C PHE A 86 -1.55 6.28 -9.27
N TYR A 87 -2.02 6.07 -10.50
CA TYR A 87 -1.95 7.08 -11.56
C TYR A 87 -2.60 8.42 -11.17
N LYS A 88 -3.72 8.41 -10.43
CA LYS A 88 -4.35 9.67 -9.94
C LYS A 88 -3.43 10.47 -9.01
N ALA A 89 -2.47 9.83 -8.34
CA ALA A 89 -1.52 10.46 -7.44
C ALA A 89 -0.12 10.68 -8.06
N ILE A 90 0.08 10.37 -9.35
CA ILE A 90 1.41 10.31 -9.97
C ILE A 90 2.19 11.62 -9.88
N ASN A 91 1.51 12.77 -9.91
CA ASN A 91 2.13 14.09 -9.80
C ASN A 91 2.74 14.37 -8.41
N HIS A 92 2.39 13.57 -7.41
CA HIS A 92 2.89 13.67 -6.04
C HIS A 92 3.96 12.60 -5.73
N PHE A 93 4.23 11.71 -6.69
CA PHE A 93 5.18 10.61 -6.53
C PHE A 93 6.61 11.07 -6.86
N GLY A 94 7.57 10.89 -5.95
CA GLY A 94 8.95 11.35 -6.18
C GLY A 94 9.86 11.50 -4.97
N ASP A 95 9.43 11.10 -3.78
CA ASP A 95 10.17 10.95 -2.53
C ASP A 95 9.09 10.53 -1.53
N SER A 96 8.53 9.35 -1.77
CA SER A 96 7.15 9.05 -1.39
C SER A 96 7.03 7.66 -0.83
N PHE A 97 6.34 7.54 0.30
CA PHE A 97 5.74 6.27 0.67
C PHE A 97 4.50 6.00 -0.18
N VAL A 98 4.32 4.77 -0.63
CA VAL A 98 3.08 4.27 -1.24
C VAL A 98 2.56 3.15 -0.34
N ILE A 99 1.33 3.30 0.15
CA ILE A 99 0.76 2.47 1.22
C ILE A 99 -0.64 2.00 0.80
N ASP A 100 -0.87 0.70 0.82
CA ASP A 100 -2.20 0.13 0.72
C ASP A 100 -2.94 0.33 2.06
N SER A 101 -4.19 0.80 1.97
CA SER A 101 -4.95 1.25 3.15
C SER A 101 -5.49 0.13 4.06
N ASP A 102 -5.29 -1.11 3.67
CA ASP A 102 -5.56 -2.35 4.40
C ASP A 102 -4.34 -2.89 5.15
N VAL A 103 -3.21 -2.17 5.15
CA VAL A 103 -2.10 -2.50 6.05
C VAL A 103 -2.36 -1.93 7.44
N VAL A 104 -2.32 -2.79 8.45
CA VAL A 104 -2.35 -2.43 9.87
C VAL A 104 -0.92 -2.26 10.36
N ILE A 105 -0.65 -1.14 11.03
CA ILE A 105 0.68 -0.80 11.57
C ILE A 105 0.58 -0.83 13.09
N PHE A 106 1.29 -1.77 13.72
CA PHE A 106 1.31 -1.96 15.18
C PHE A 106 2.46 -1.19 15.84
N LYS A 107 3.56 -1.01 15.11
CA LYS A 107 4.71 -0.19 15.54
C LYS A 107 5.12 0.76 14.42
N ASN A 108 5.61 1.94 14.78
CA ASN A 108 5.97 2.94 13.78
C ASN A 108 7.18 2.50 12.94
N ILE A 109 6.90 2.04 11.71
CA ILE A 109 7.91 1.54 10.74
C ILE A 109 8.52 2.63 9.87
N PHE A 110 7.96 3.85 9.89
CA PHE A 110 8.36 4.98 9.04
C PHE A 110 9.54 5.78 9.61
N ILE A 111 10.06 5.37 10.77
CA ILE A 111 11.21 6.02 11.42
C ILE A 111 12.48 5.81 10.57
N GLY A 112 13.18 6.92 10.29
CA GLY A 112 14.41 6.93 9.50
C GLY A 112 14.11 7.12 8.02
N ARG A 113 14.53 8.27 7.46
CA ARG A 113 14.33 8.57 6.03
C ARG A 113 15.13 7.59 5.16
N PRO A 114 14.51 6.77 4.31
CA PRO A 114 15.26 5.87 3.45
C PRO A 114 16.09 6.65 2.43
N LYS A 115 17.27 6.12 2.09
CA LYS A 115 18.15 6.71 1.05
C LYS A 115 17.92 6.11 -0.33
N THR A 116 17.32 4.93 -0.39
CA THR A 116 17.06 4.16 -1.60
C THR A 116 15.60 3.72 -1.59
N SER A 117 15.08 3.33 -2.75
CA SER A 117 13.74 2.77 -2.84
C SER A 117 13.69 1.43 -2.09
N LEU A 118 12.56 1.12 -1.45
CA LEU A 118 12.40 -0.04 -0.58
C LEU A 118 11.01 -0.64 -0.73
N TYR A 119 10.92 -1.97 -0.80
CA TYR A 119 9.71 -2.69 -0.44
C TYR A 119 9.78 -3.16 1.01
N PHE A 120 8.68 -3.01 1.75
CA PHE A 120 8.54 -3.61 3.08
C PHE A 120 7.95 -4.99 2.93
N LEU A 121 8.56 -5.97 3.61
CA LEU A 121 8.21 -7.38 3.48
C LEU A 121 7.80 -7.95 4.82
N ILE A 122 6.87 -8.90 4.79
CA ILE A 122 6.51 -9.73 5.94
C ILE A 122 6.43 -11.20 5.54
N THR A 123 6.68 -12.08 6.52
CA THR A 123 6.39 -13.51 6.36
C THR A 123 5.03 -13.80 6.97
N ARG A 124 4.03 -14.04 6.12
CA ARG A 124 2.65 -14.36 6.52
C ARG A 124 2.54 -15.81 7.00
N PRO A 125 1.56 -16.17 7.85
CA PRO A 125 1.27 -17.57 8.16
C PRO A 125 1.04 -18.40 6.89
N LYS A 126 1.48 -19.67 6.90
CA LYS A 126 1.29 -20.58 5.75
C LYS A 126 -0.18 -20.65 5.36
N SER A 127 -0.45 -20.46 4.07
CA SER A 127 -1.78 -20.58 3.48
C SER A 127 -1.65 -21.02 2.02
N ASN A 128 -2.79 -21.28 1.36
CA ASN A 128 -2.82 -21.53 -0.08
C ASN A 128 -2.93 -20.24 -0.92
N LYS A 129 -2.92 -19.07 -0.27
CA LYS A 129 -2.97 -17.77 -0.95
C LYS A 129 -1.61 -17.50 -1.60
N GLU A 130 -1.63 -17.12 -2.86
CA GLU A 130 -0.43 -16.67 -3.55
C GLU A 130 -0.13 -15.23 -3.15
N GLU A 131 1.15 -14.96 -2.88
CA GLU A 131 1.67 -13.67 -2.49
C GLU A 131 2.81 -13.26 -3.43
N TRP A 132 3.13 -11.97 -3.45
CA TRP A 132 4.20 -11.44 -4.28
C TRP A 132 5.52 -11.53 -3.50
N ILE A 133 6.43 -12.38 -3.96
CA ILE A 133 7.68 -12.74 -3.28
C ILE A 133 8.86 -12.16 -4.07
N PRO A 134 9.64 -11.23 -3.49
CA PRO A 134 10.81 -10.70 -4.14
C PRO A 134 11.96 -11.72 -4.13
N ILE A 135 12.62 -11.85 -5.27
CA ILE A 135 13.86 -12.59 -5.42
C ILE A 135 15.02 -11.62 -5.23
N ILE A 136 15.84 -11.88 -4.19
CA ILE A 136 16.93 -11.00 -3.79
C ILE A 136 18.24 -11.44 -4.43
N LYS A 137 18.98 -10.48 -4.99
CA LYS A 137 20.32 -10.67 -5.55
C LYS A 137 21.20 -9.49 -5.20
N LYS A 138 22.35 -9.74 -4.56
CA LYS A 138 23.29 -8.69 -4.12
C LYS A 138 22.59 -7.58 -3.31
N ASP A 139 21.77 -7.98 -2.33
CA ASP A 139 21.02 -7.11 -1.41
C ASP A 139 20.00 -6.17 -2.07
N LYS A 140 19.56 -6.50 -3.29
CA LYS A 140 18.51 -5.78 -4.04
C LYS A 140 17.46 -6.73 -4.57
N ILE A 141 16.28 -6.20 -4.82
CA ILE A 141 15.20 -6.94 -5.48
C ILE A 141 15.53 -7.03 -6.98
N ASP A 142 15.74 -8.25 -7.47
CA ASP A 142 16.05 -8.57 -8.86
C ASP A 142 14.78 -8.86 -9.66
N ASN A 143 13.85 -9.59 -9.04
CA ASN A 143 12.57 -9.96 -9.62
C ASN A 143 11.51 -10.12 -8.52
N ILE A 144 10.23 -10.18 -8.89
CA ILE A 144 9.13 -10.51 -7.98
C ILE A 144 8.30 -11.62 -8.64
N ILE A 145 8.12 -12.73 -7.92
CA ILE A 145 7.33 -13.87 -8.37
C ILE A 145 6.03 -13.96 -7.59
N VAL A 146 5.03 -14.64 -8.14
CA VAL A 146 3.77 -14.96 -7.45
C VAL A 146 3.81 -16.43 -7.06
N SER A 147 3.72 -16.72 -5.75
CA SER A 147 3.78 -18.08 -5.21
C SER A 147 3.14 -18.13 -3.82
N ASN A 148 2.77 -19.32 -3.36
CA ASN A 148 2.32 -19.57 -1.99
C ASN A 148 3.43 -20.11 -1.07
N ASP A 149 4.69 -20.00 -1.51
CA ASP A 149 5.86 -20.38 -0.72
C ASP A 149 5.93 -19.60 0.59
N TYR A 150 6.40 -20.27 1.65
CA TYR A 150 6.57 -19.65 2.97
C TYR A 150 7.84 -18.79 3.02
N LEU A 151 7.79 -17.64 2.37
CA LEU A 151 8.88 -16.66 2.26
C LEU A 151 8.36 -15.24 2.51
N PRO A 152 9.25 -14.26 2.82
CA PRO A 152 8.87 -12.87 2.88
C PRO A 152 8.21 -12.40 1.59
N SER A 153 7.08 -11.71 1.72
CA SER A 153 6.28 -11.19 0.60
C SER A 153 5.95 -9.72 0.81
N LEU A 154 5.57 -9.03 -0.27
CA LEU A 154 5.21 -7.61 -0.24
C LEU A 154 4.13 -7.35 0.82
N LEU A 155 4.32 -6.35 1.67
CA LEU A 155 3.38 -5.96 2.72
C LEU A 155 2.26 -5.01 2.20
N GLY A 156 2.44 -4.38 1.04
CA GLY A 156 1.62 -3.24 0.62
C GLY A 156 2.16 -1.89 1.10
N ILE A 157 3.43 -1.84 1.53
CA ILE A 157 4.14 -0.59 1.85
C ILE A 157 5.46 -0.55 1.09
N SER A 158 5.71 0.57 0.42
CA SER A 158 6.97 0.84 -0.26
C SER A 158 7.39 2.30 -0.10
N TYR A 159 8.67 2.57 -0.26
CA TYR A 159 9.22 3.91 -0.41
C TYR A 159 9.94 4.02 -1.75
N TRP A 160 9.80 5.16 -2.42
CA TRP A 160 10.44 5.42 -3.71
C TRP A 160 11.24 6.69 -3.68
N SER A 161 12.54 6.53 -3.92
CA SER A 161 13.45 7.66 -4.12
C SER A 161 13.06 8.43 -5.38
N LYS A 162 13.43 9.72 -5.42
CA LYS A 162 13.16 10.59 -6.57
C LYS A 162 13.63 10.02 -7.90
N SER A 163 14.85 9.48 -7.93
CA SER A 163 15.47 8.95 -9.15
C SER A 163 14.76 7.72 -9.70
N ASP A 164 14.30 6.81 -8.84
CA ASP A 164 13.55 5.64 -9.31
C ASP A 164 12.11 6.00 -9.67
N ALA A 165 11.51 6.93 -8.92
CA ALA A 165 10.18 7.42 -9.20
C ALA A 165 10.08 8.14 -10.56
N GLU A 166 11.13 8.84 -10.99
CA GLU A 166 11.21 9.44 -12.33
C GLU A 166 11.15 8.38 -13.43
N LYS A 167 11.92 7.29 -13.31
CA LYS A 167 11.88 6.16 -14.27
C LYS A 167 10.52 5.48 -14.30
N ILE A 168 9.89 5.28 -13.15
CA ILE A 168 8.54 4.71 -13.04
C ILE A 168 7.50 5.63 -13.71
N LYS A 169 7.61 6.95 -13.47
CA LYS A 169 6.76 7.95 -14.13
C LYS A 169 6.94 7.95 -15.64
N GLU A 170 8.16 7.79 -16.12
CA GLU A 170 8.41 7.63 -17.55
C GLU A 170 7.80 6.33 -18.09
N HIS A 171 7.81 5.23 -17.33
CA HIS A 171 7.30 3.94 -17.82
C HIS A 171 5.77 3.81 -17.74
N ILE A 172 5.09 4.64 -16.93
CA ILE A 172 3.63 4.53 -16.68
C ILE A 172 2.76 4.62 -17.92
N HIS A 173 3.19 5.37 -18.95
CA HIS A 173 2.39 5.58 -20.17
C HIS A 173 2.08 4.26 -20.90
N LYS A 174 2.93 3.24 -20.75
CA LYS A 174 2.71 1.90 -21.32
C LYS A 174 1.50 1.19 -20.73
N PHE A 175 1.03 1.61 -19.55
CA PHE A 175 -0.10 1.00 -18.85
C PHE A 175 -1.40 1.78 -19.00
N MET A 176 -1.34 3.04 -19.45
CA MET A 176 -2.51 3.94 -19.45
C MET A 176 -3.42 3.78 -20.67
N ALA A 177 -3.10 2.86 -21.59
CA ALA A 177 -4.00 2.52 -22.69
C ALA A 177 -5.23 1.78 -22.15
N LYS A 178 -6.42 2.18 -22.60
CA LYS A 178 -7.70 1.65 -22.06
C LYS A 178 -7.79 0.12 -22.12
N ASN A 179 -7.33 -0.50 -23.20
CA ASN A 179 -7.33 -1.95 -23.37
C ASN A 179 -6.42 -2.67 -22.36
N ILE A 180 -5.37 -2.01 -21.88
CA ILE A 180 -4.46 -2.53 -20.86
C ILE A 180 -5.10 -2.37 -19.48
N LEU A 181 -5.67 -1.19 -19.17
CA LEU A 181 -6.32 -0.92 -17.88
C LEU A 181 -7.52 -1.83 -17.58
N LEU A 182 -8.14 -2.44 -18.59
CA LEU A 182 -9.23 -3.40 -18.42
C LEU A 182 -8.77 -4.76 -17.86
N ASP A 183 -7.46 -5.02 -17.83
CA ASP A 183 -6.91 -6.19 -17.15
C ASP A 183 -6.93 -5.97 -15.63
N ASN A 184 -7.90 -6.62 -14.97
CA ASN A 184 -8.08 -6.53 -13.52
C ASN A 184 -6.94 -7.19 -12.71
N SER A 185 -6.00 -7.89 -13.35
CA SER A 185 -4.80 -8.42 -12.68
C SER A 185 -3.70 -7.37 -12.53
N LEU A 186 -3.82 -6.19 -13.15
CA LEU A 186 -2.80 -5.15 -13.10
C LEU A 186 -2.92 -4.28 -11.85
N TYR A 187 -1.97 -4.47 -10.95
CA TYR A 187 -1.69 -3.61 -9.81
C TYR A 187 -0.67 -2.53 -10.19
N TRP A 188 -0.59 -1.46 -9.40
CA TRP A 188 0.41 -0.42 -9.63
C TRP A 188 1.84 -0.96 -9.53
N ASP A 189 2.08 -1.96 -8.68
CA ASP A 189 3.35 -2.68 -8.52
C ASP A 189 3.84 -3.33 -9.82
N ASN A 190 2.95 -3.65 -10.77
CA ASN A 190 3.36 -4.15 -12.09
C ASN A 190 4.20 -3.13 -12.88
N ILE A 191 4.07 -1.83 -12.59
CA ILE A 191 4.84 -0.78 -13.26
C ILE A 191 6.32 -0.88 -12.89
N PRO A 192 6.75 -0.75 -11.61
CA PRO A 192 8.15 -0.89 -11.26
C PRO A 192 8.69 -2.30 -11.53
N MET A 193 7.87 -3.35 -11.40
CA MET A 193 8.30 -4.73 -11.69
C MET A 193 8.87 -4.93 -13.08
N GLN A 194 8.31 -4.27 -14.09
CA GLN A 194 8.77 -4.40 -15.48
C GLN A 194 10.15 -3.77 -15.73
N ILE A 195 10.63 -2.94 -14.81
CA ILE A 195 11.87 -2.18 -14.96
C ILE A 195 12.80 -2.33 -13.76
N LEU A 196 12.63 -3.35 -12.91
CA LEU A 196 13.44 -3.56 -11.69
C LEU A 196 14.95 -3.54 -11.96
N SER A 197 15.40 -4.03 -13.12
CA SER A 197 16.81 -3.98 -13.53
C SER A 197 17.39 -2.56 -13.63
N ASP A 198 16.52 -1.58 -13.87
CA ASP A 198 16.88 -0.18 -14.05
C ASP A 198 16.69 0.62 -12.75
N LEU A 199 16.12 0.02 -11.71
CA LEU A 199 15.82 0.64 -10.42
C LEU A 199 16.82 0.22 -9.34
N ASN A 200 16.92 1.03 -8.28
CA ASN A 200 17.73 0.71 -7.10
C ASN A 200 16.84 0.39 -5.89
N VAL A 201 16.18 -0.78 -5.95
CA VAL A 201 15.18 -1.19 -4.96
C VAL A 201 15.77 -2.20 -3.98
N GLY A 202 15.89 -1.80 -2.73
CA GLY A 202 16.18 -2.69 -1.61
C GLY A 202 14.91 -3.20 -0.95
N TYR A 203 15.05 -3.75 0.24
CA TYR A 203 13.93 -4.25 1.01
C TYR A 203 14.14 -4.03 2.50
N LYS A 204 13.04 -4.07 3.26
CA LYS A 204 13.05 -4.07 4.72
C LYS A 204 12.07 -5.14 5.21
N GLU A 205 12.61 -6.20 5.79
CA GLU A 205 11.79 -7.23 6.44
C GLU A 205 11.29 -6.73 7.79
N LEU A 206 10.02 -7.01 8.07
CA LEU A 206 9.33 -6.68 9.31
C LEU A 206 8.80 -7.95 9.97
N SER A 207 8.62 -7.89 11.29
CA SER A 207 7.83 -8.89 11.98
C SER A 207 6.34 -8.69 11.70
N ILE A 208 5.55 -9.77 11.74
CA ILE A 208 4.09 -9.68 11.76
C ILE A 208 3.58 -8.86 12.97
N HIS A 209 4.38 -8.72 14.02
CA HIS A 209 4.08 -7.87 15.18
C HIS A 209 4.39 -6.39 14.96
N ASP A 210 4.99 -6.02 13.82
CA ASP A 210 5.24 -4.63 13.46
C ASP A 210 4.15 -4.11 12.51
N ALA A 211 3.74 -4.93 11.54
CA ALA A 211 2.63 -4.63 10.62
C ALA A 211 2.03 -5.91 9.99
N TYR A 212 0.78 -5.84 9.55
CA TYR A 212 0.06 -6.94 8.91
C TYR A 212 -1.05 -6.45 7.97
N GLU A 213 -1.22 -7.09 6.81
CA GLU A 213 -2.28 -6.77 5.84
C GLU A 213 -3.61 -7.46 6.19
N ILE A 214 -4.73 -6.74 6.10
CA ILE A 214 -6.08 -7.25 6.37
C ILE A 214 -6.92 -7.31 5.09
N ASP A 215 -6.89 -8.47 4.43
CA ASP A 215 -7.56 -8.71 3.16
C ASP A 215 -8.94 -9.36 3.31
N SER A 216 -9.23 -9.90 4.49
CA SER A 216 -10.43 -10.63 4.86
C SER A 216 -10.84 -10.34 6.30
N ILE A 217 -12.04 -10.75 6.67
CA ILE A 217 -12.52 -10.60 8.05
C ILE A 217 -11.72 -11.50 9.02
N GLU A 218 -11.30 -12.67 8.56
CA GLU A 218 -10.45 -13.59 9.30
C GLU A 218 -9.08 -12.97 9.61
N GLU A 219 -8.45 -12.32 8.61
CA GLU A 219 -7.19 -11.59 8.79
C GLU A 219 -7.35 -10.37 9.68
N TYR A 220 -8.48 -9.65 9.59
CA TYR A 220 -8.78 -8.56 10.51
C TYR A 220 -8.85 -9.05 11.96
N HIS A 221 -9.55 -10.16 12.23
CA HIS A 221 -9.58 -10.75 13.57
C HIS A 221 -8.20 -11.22 14.03
N PHE A 222 -7.41 -11.80 13.12
CA PHE A 222 -6.03 -12.20 13.43
C PHE A 222 -5.16 -10.98 13.79
N ALA A 223 -5.25 -9.89 13.03
CA ALA A 223 -4.52 -8.65 13.30
C ALA A 223 -4.85 -8.08 14.70
N LEU A 224 -6.10 -8.15 15.13
CA LEU A 224 -6.48 -7.74 16.50
C LEU A 224 -5.75 -8.58 17.57
N THR A 225 -5.49 -9.86 17.34
CA THR A 225 -4.76 -10.71 18.30
C THR A 225 -3.27 -10.39 18.41
N LEU A 226 -2.65 -9.88 17.33
CA LEU A 226 -1.22 -9.54 17.31
C LEU A 226 -0.90 -8.33 18.18
N ASN A 227 -1.88 -7.43 18.32
CA ASN A 227 -1.71 -6.17 19.02
C ASN A 227 -1.87 -6.27 20.55
N HIS A 228 -2.54 -7.32 21.05
CA HIS A 228 -2.75 -7.55 22.49
C HIS A 228 -1.51 -8.09 23.23
N LYS A 229 -0.38 -8.28 22.54
CA LYS A 229 0.84 -8.88 23.10
C LYS A 229 1.98 -7.88 23.36
N ASN A 230 1.73 -6.57 23.28
CA ASN A 230 2.70 -5.52 23.62
C ASN A 230 2.27 -4.75 24.88
#